data_AF-A0A5C2T2R2-F1
#
_entry.id   AF-A0A5C2T2R2-F1
#
_cell.length_a   1.000
_cell.length_b   1.000
_cell.length_c   1.000
_cell.angle_alpha   90.00
_cell.angle_beta   90.00
_cell.angle_gamma   90.00
#
_symmetry.space_group_name_H-M   'P 1'
#
loop_
_entity.id
_entity.type
_entity.pdbx_description
1 polymer ?
#
loop_
_entity_poly.entity_id
_entity_poly.type
_entity_poly.pdbx_seq_one_letter_code
_entity_poly.pdbx_strand_id
1 'polypeptide(L)' 'MAPVRTMRAAFYTPGDNKAVLKDTPIPTPTSKQVLLKLAAAGVCHSDVYFLSDDVLDPRTYVMGHENVGYAVEYGGAPK' A
#
# COMPACT_ATOMS: atom_id res chain seq x y z
N MET A 1 16.03 -5.01 20.01
CA MET A 1 15.16 -5.13 18.83
C MET A 1 15.81 -4.39 17.68
N ALA A 2 15.85 -4.97 16.48
CA ALA A 2 16.30 -4.24 15.30
C ALA A 2 15.33 -3.07 15.01
N PRO A 3 15.81 -1.93 14.47
CA PRO A 3 14.93 -0.80 14.15
C PRO A 3 13.87 -1.21 13.12
N VAL A 4 12.63 -0.80 13.35
CA VAL A 4 11.52 -1.02 12.41
C VAL A 4 11.77 -0.17 11.18
N ARG A 5 11.95 -0.82 10.02
CA ARG A 5 12.03 -0.11 8.74
C ARG A 5 10.62 0.35 8.34
N THR A 6 10.49 1.61 7.97
CA THR A 6 9.22 2.22 7.56
C THR A 6 9.21 2.58 6.07
N MET A 7 8.01 2.74 5.52
CA MET A 7 7.74 3.28 4.19
C MET A 7 6.66 4.35 4.28
N ARG A 8 6.67 5.29 3.33
CA ARG A 8 5.60 6.26 3.13
C ARG A 8 4.48 5.62 2.30
N ALA A 9 3.24 5.74 2.74
CA ALA A 9 2.09 5.19 2.02
C ALA A 9 0.87 6.14 2.09
N ALA A 10 0.02 6.06 1.08
CA ALA A 10 -1.24 6.81 0.96
C ALA A 10 -2.39 5.95 1.45
N PHE A 11 -3.14 6.43 2.44
CA PHE A 11 -4.22 5.70 3.07
C PHE A 11 -5.57 6.27 2.72
N TYR A 12 -6.53 5.38 2.45
CA TYR A 12 -7.95 5.66 2.58
C TYR A 12 -8.32 5.58 4.06
N THR A 13 -9.11 6.53 4.55
CA THR A 13 -9.69 6.54 5.90
C THR A 13 -11.15 6.93 5.78
N PRO A 14 -12.09 6.18 6.39
CA PRO A 14 -13.51 6.46 6.26
C PRO A 14 -13.84 7.91 6.68
N GLY A 15 -14.58 8.62 5.83
CA GLY A 15 -14.96 10.01 6.05
C GLY A 15 -13.89 11.04 5.69
N ASP A 16 -12.72 10.64 5.20
CA ASP A 16 -11.74 11.53 4.59
C ASP A 16 -11.87 11.49 3.06
N ASN A 17 -11.98 12.66 2.43
CA ASN A 17 -12.02 12.81 0.98
C ASN A 17 -10.62 12.99 0.36
N LYS A 18 -9.56 12.70 1.12
CA LYS A 18 -8.17 12.76 0.70
C LYS A 18 -7.44 11.49 1.07
N ALA A 19 -6.47 11.12 0.22
CA ALA A 19 -5.51 10.09 0.57
C ALA A 19 -4.50 10.65 1.59
N VAL A 20 -4.51 10.12 2.81
CA VAL A 20 -3.63 10.59 3.90
C VAL A 20 -2.28 9.89 3.79
N LEU A 21 -1.24 10.67 3.57
CA LEU A 21 0.12 10.14 3.56
C LEU A 21 0.64 9.98 5.00
N LYS A 22 1.04 8.76 5.37
CA LYS A 22 1.71 8.45 6.66
C LYS A 22 2.85 7.46 6.48
N ASP A 23 3.80 7.50 7.42
CA ASP A 23 4.82 6.45 7.55
C ASP A 23 4.22 5.23 8.25
N THR A 24 4.54 4.04 7.73
CA THR A 24 4.05 2.76 8.24
C THR A 24 5.16 1.71 8.15
N PRO A 25 5.18 0.66 8.98
CA PRO A 25 6.17 -0.41 8.86
C PRO A 25 6.15 -1.06 7.46
N ILE A 26 7.33 -1.42 6.96
CA ILE A 26 7.44 -2.26 5.76
C ILE A 26 6.95 -3.67 6.11
N PRO A 27 6.01 -4.25 5.35
CA PRO A 27 5.53 -5.61 5.62
C PRO A 27 6.64 -6.65 5.38
N THR A 28 6.64 -7.71 6.19
CA THR A 28 7.52 -8.86 5.96
C THR A 28 6.78 -9.90 5.12
N PRO A 29 7.28 -10.30 3.94
CA PRO A 29 6.61 -11.27 3.10
C PRO A 29 6.60 -12.66 3.76
N THR A 30 5.47 -13.35 3.70
CA THR A 30 5.31 -14.76 4.10
C THR A 30 5.44 -15.70 2.89
N SER A 31 5.30 -17.01 3.11
CA SER A 31 5.44 -18.02 2.05
C SER A 31 4.62 -17.68 0.80
N LYS A 32 5.27 -17.72 -0.36
CA LYS A 32 4.71 -17.38 -1.68
C LYS A 32 4.35 -15.90 -1.88
N GLN A 33 4.83 -14.99 -1.03
CA GLN A 33 4.70 -13.55 -1.21
C GLN A 33 6.03 -12.94 -1.67
N VAL A 34 5.94 -11.85 -2.45
CA VAL A 34 7.08 -11.04 -2.87
C VAL A 34 6.89 -9.64 -2.28
N LEU A 35 7.94 -9.13 -1.64
CA LEU A 35 8.00 -7.72 -1.27
C LEU A 35 8.53 -6.90 -2.45
N LEU A 36 7.77 -5.88 -2.82
CA LEU A 36 8.16 -4.95 -3.88
C LEU A 36 8.56 -3.60 -3.29
N LYS A 37 9.67 -3.04 -3.77
CA LYS A 37 9.95 -1.60 -3.66
C LYS A 37 9.33 -0.91 -4.87
N LEU A 38 8.25 -0.16 -4.63
CA LEU A 38 7.56 0.57 -5.68
C LEU A 38 8.44 1.70 -6.24
N ALA A 39 8.51 1.81 -7.56
CA ALA A 39 9.20 2.86 -8.29
C ALA A 39 8.22 3.96 -8.75
N ALA A 40 7.00 3.56 -9.12
CA ALA A 40 5.90 4.46 -9.46
C ALA A 40 4.55 3.76 -9.23
N ALA A 41 3.52 4.59 -9.04
CA ALA A 41 2.13 4.19 -8.95
C ALA A 41 1.29 5.14 -9.81
N GLY A 42 0.43 4.58 -10.67
CA GLY A 42 -0.63 5.31 -11.35
C GLY A 42 -1.76 5.67 -10.38
N VAL A 43 -2.54 6.69 -10.77
CA VAL A 43 -3.77 7.06 -10.07
C VAL A 43 -4.92 6.80 -11.03
N CYS A 44 -5.73 5.80 -10.72
CA CYS A 44 -6.88 5.44 -11.53
C CYS A 44 -8.12 6.19 -11.05
N HIS A 45 -9.14 6.27 -11.91
CA HIS A 45 -10.44 6.83 -11.54
C HIS A 45 -11.08 6.10 -10.35
N SER A 46 -10.88 4.78 -10.23
CA SER A 46 -11.39 3.99 -9.10
C SER A 46 -10.74 4.40 -7.77
N ASP A 47 -9.48 4.82 -7.74
CA ASP A 47 -8.85 5.34 -6.52
C ASP A 47 -9.56 6.64 -6.07
N VAL A 48 -9.87 7.52 -7.02
CA VAL A 48 -10.62 8.76 -6.74
C VAL A 48 -12.05 8.47 -6.31
N TYR A 49 -12.69 7.45 -6.91
CA TYR A 49 -14.04 7.03 -6.53
C TYR A 49 -14.11 6.59 -5.07
N PHE A 50 -13.12 5.86 -4.55
CA PHE A 50 -13.05 5.53 -3.12
C PHE A 50 -12.90 6.74 -2.19
N LEU A 51 -12.38 7.87 -2.69
CA LEU A 51 -12.25 9.12 -1.92
C LEU A 51 -13.45 10.05 -2.07
N SER A 52 -14.48 9.63 -2.81
CA SER A 52 -15.71 10.38 -2.97
C SER A 52 -16.69 10.10 -1.81
N ASP A 53 -17.68 10.98 -1.66
CA ASP A 53 -18.76 10.80 -0.68
C ASP A 53 -19.74 9.67 -1.09
N ASP A 54 -19.58 9.07 -2.27
CA ASP A 54 -20.45 8.02 -2.80
C ASP A 54 -20.08 6.61 -2.31
N VAL A 55 -18.92 6.45 -1.65
CA VAL A 55 -18.43 5.16 -1.17
C VAL A 55 -18.48 5.08 0.36
N LEU A 56 -19.24 4.12 0.87
CA LEU A 56 -19.29 3.78 2.30
C LEU A 56 -18.43 2.55 2.58
N ASP A 57 -17.11 2.69 2.49
CA ASP A 57 -16.17 1.65 2.93
C ASP A 57 -15.72 1.94 4.38
N PRO A 58 -16.01 1.06 5.36
CA PRO A 58 -15.64 1.28 6.75
C PRO A 58 -14.17 0.94 7.06
N ARG A 59 -13.39 0.46 6.10
CA ARG A 59 -12.01 -0.01 6.32
C ARG A 59 -11.00 1.12 6.15
N THR A 60 -9.85 1.01 6.81
CA THR A 60 -8.67 1.86 6.54
C THR A 60 -7.59 1.01 5.90
N TYR A 61 -7.06 1.44 4.75
CA TYR A 61 -6.07 0.66 4.01
C TYR A 61 -5.18 1.54 3.13
N VAL A 62 -4.05 0.99 2.69
CA VAL A 62 -3.17 1.61 1.69
C VAL A 62 -3.80 1.48 0.32
N MET A 63 -3.90 2.58 -0.41
CA MET A 63 -4.51 2.64 -1.74
C MET A 63 -3.52 2.35 -2.87
N GLY A 64 -4.03 2.31 -4.11
CA GLY A 64 -3.25 2.20 -5.35
C GLY A 64 -3.14 0.77 -5.87
N HIS A 65 -3.52 0.58 -7.13
CA HIS A 65 -3.57 -0.73 -7.78
C HIS A 65 -2.88 -0.77 -9.16
N GLU A 66 -2.24 0.34 -9.57
CA GLU A 66 -1.51 0.46 -10.83
C GLU A 66 -0.02 0.70 -10.57
N ASN A 67 0.68 -0.31 -10.07
CA ASN A 67 2.03 -0.15 -9.53
C ASN A 67 3.12 -0.80 -10.41
N VAL A 68 4.31 -0.19 -10.44
CA VAL A 68 5.55 -0.79 -10.98
C VAL A 68 6.68 -0.65 -9.96
N GLY A 69 7.54 -1.66 -9.88
CA GLY A 69 8.63 -1.67 -8.92
C GLY A 69 9.57 -2.85 -9.06
N TYR A 70 10.41 -3.03 -8.06
CA TYR A 70 11.45 -4.06 -8.02
C TYR A 70 11.17 -5.05 -6.90
N ALA A 71 11.33 -6.35 -7.17
CA ALA A 71 11.32 -7.37 -6.14
C ALA A 71 12.55 -7.21 -5.24
N VAL A 72 12.34 -7.12 -3.93
CA VAL A 72 13.42 -6.92 -2.94
C VAL A 72 13.54 -8.07 -1.94
N GLU A 73 12.48 -8.86 -1.78
CA GLU A 73 12.46 -10.02 -0.87
C GLU A 73 11.39 -11.03 -1.30
N TYR A 74 11.63 -12.32 -1.07
CA TYR A 74 10.66 -13.40 -1.26
C TYR A 74 10.48 -14.16 0.06
N GLY A 75 9.23 -14.37 0.49
CA GLY A 75 8.93 -14.95 1.80
C GLY A 75 9.06 -16.47 1.90
N GLY A 76 9.92 -17.09 1.09
CA GLY A 76 10.20 -18.52 1.11
C GLY A 76 11.61 -18.83 0.60
N ALA A 77 12.03 -20.10 0.68
CA ALA A 77 13.25 -20.54 0.00
C ALA A 77 13.03 -20.40 -1.53
N PRO A 78 13.95 -19.75 -2.26
CA PRO A 78 13.92 -19.83 -3.72
C PRO A 78 13.97 -21.31 -4.11
N LYS A 79 13.14 -21.71 -5.09
CA LYS A 79 13.27 -23.02 -5.71
C LYS A 79 14.53 -23.06 -6.56
#